data_AF-A0A7X8H982-F1
#
_entry.id   AF-A0A7X8H982-F1
#
_cell.length_a   1.000
_cell.length_b   1.000
_cell.length_c   1.000
_cell.angle_alpha   90.00
_cell.angle_beta   90.00
_cell.angle_gamma   90.00
#
_symmetry.space_group_name_H-M   'P 1'
#
loop_
_entity.id
_entity.type
_entity.pdbx_description
1 polymer ?
#
loop_
_entity_poly.entity_id
_entity_poly.type
_entity_poly.pdbx_seq_one_letter_code
_entity_poly.pdbx_strand_id
1 'polypeptide(L)'
;MKKFSFLVVVVLLAFLITSCTPTPSPSPTPTPTTTPPTGTTAPSITIVRDGGWTGKIIQNGDPVRFNRDIYFQGTAPSSSVIKVYRDNTLVDQTSSSPSGEFIFVWNSMATEATYNLFFTATQGSLGESTKTPFTIIVDGTKPYLQSLSAKADPILGDAPTITVNFNEEIVVTDMNTFTFPTVWGFSSIGASIFNTTQVVMNAGNQSVTLTGNWISDFLVTGDTIMVTFLYVPAMGVTDKAGNPFNAALNFITGVVAAP
;
A
#
# COMPACT_ATOMS: atom_id res chain seq x y z
N MET A 1 23.12 -67.16 63.62
CA MET A 1 23.97 -65.96 63.47
C MET A 1 24.28 -65.78 61.99
N LYS A 2 24.03 -64.57 61.48
CA LYS A 2 24.51 -63.94 60.23
C LYS A 2 25.76 -64.62 59.57
N LYS A 3 25.74 -64.93 58.25
CA LYS A 3 26.31 -64.09 57.14
C LYS A 3 26.70 -64.85 55.83
N PHE A 4 26.51 -64.11 54.71
CA PHE A 4 27.12 -64.14 53.34
C PHE A 4 26.97 -65.40 52.44
N SER A 5 26.27 -65.34 51.28
CA SER A 5 26.63 -64.85 49.90
C SER A 5 27.77 -65.67 49.27
N PHE A 6 27.75 -66.19 48.03
CA PHE A 6 27.30 -65.71 46.71
C PHE A 6 27.31 -66.91 45.69
N LEU A 7 26.68 -66.74 44.51
CA LEU A 7 27.15 -67.20 43.16
C LEU A 7 26.41 -68.35 42.37
N VAL A 8 25.80 -67.95 41.24
CA VAL A 8 25.78 -68.53 39.85
C VAL A 8 24.76 -69.60 39.36
N VAL A 9 23.93 -69.14 38.39
CA VAL A 9 23.60 -69.62 37.01
C VAL A 9 23.22 -71.09 36.77
N VAL A 10 22.13 -71.33 36.01
CA VAL A 10 22.09 -71.96 34.66
C VAL A 10 20.64 -72.12 34.16
N VAL A 11 20.50 -71.88 32.85
CA VAL A 11 19.33 -71.84 31.97
C VAL A 11 18.75 -73.24 31.67
N LEU A 12 17.44 -73.34 31.43
CA LEU A 12 16.88 -74.34 30.51
C LEU A 12 15.54 -73.89 29.92
N LEU A 13 15.39 -74.04 28.59
CA LEU A 13 14.21 -73.71 27.79
C LEU A 13 13.70 -74.98 27.11
N ALA A 14 12.38 -75.23 27.09
CA ALA A 14 11.73 -76.22 26.25
C ALA A 14 10.31 -75.78 25.84
N PHE A 15 9.85 -76.29 24.69
CA PHE A 15 9.01 -75.65 23.68
C PHE A 15 7.46 -75.76 23.81
N LEU A 16 6.82 -74.86 23.04
CA LEU A 16 5.42 -74.59 22.70
C LEU A 16 4.47 -75.77 22.37
N ILE A 17 3.17 -75.53 22.61
CA ILE A 17 2.08 -75.88 21.68
C ILE A 17 1.11 -74.69 21.53
N THR A 18 0.77 -74.36 20.28
CA THR A 18 -0.10 -73.24 19.87
C THR A 18 -1.50 -73.73 19.49
N SER A 19 -2.53 -72.97 19.83
CA SER A 19 -3.88 -73.09 19.25
C SER A 19 -4.29 -71.74 18.67
N CYS A 20 -4.59 -71.71 17.36
CA CYS A 20 -5.01 -70.51 16.63
C CYS A 20 -6.52 -70.27 16.79
N THR A 21 -6.91 -69.05 17.15
CA THR A 21 -8.26 -68.50 16.95
C THR A 21 -8.19 -67.39 15.90
N PRO A 22 -9.10 -67.32 14.91
CA PRO A 22 -9.05 -66.28 13.89
C PRO A 22 -9.48 -64.92 14.47
N THR A 23 -8.61 -63.92 14.31
CA THR A 23 -8.85 -62.51 14.63
C THR A 23 -9.96 -61.94 13.73
N PRO A 24 -10.95 -61.20 14.25
CA PRO A 24 -11.93 -60.52 13.39
C PRO A 24 -11.26 -59.44 12.54
N SER A 25 -11.54 -59.46 11.24
CA SER A 25 -11.04 -58.48 10.27
C SER A 25 -11.60 -57.09 10.60
N PRO A 26 -10.78 -56.01 10.63
CA PRO A 26 -11.28 -54.67 10.84
C PRO A 26 -12.20 -54.26 9.68
N SER A 27 -13.40 -53.79 10.00
CA SER A 27 -14.31 -53.17 9.02
C SER A 27 -13.64 -51.94 8.41
N PRO A 28 -13.64 -51.75 7.08
CA PRO A 28 -13.06 -50.56 6.48
C PRO A 28 -13.80 -49.32 6.97
N THR A 29 -13.06 -48.35 7.52
CA THR A 29 -13.56 -47.00 7.80
C THR A 29 -14.02 -46.38 6.46
N PRO A 30 -15.24 -45.84 6.36
CA PRO A 30 -15.65 -45.15 5.14
C PRO A 30 -14.71 -43.98 4.89
N THR A 31 -14.02 -44.00 3.75
CA THR A 31 -13.24 -42.87 3.26
C THR A 31 -14.17 -41.65 3.18
N PRO A 32 -13.82 -40.49 3.76
CA PRO A 32 -14.62 -39.28 3.56
C PRO A 32 -14.70 -39.03 2.06
N THR A 33 -15.91 -39.11 1.52
CA THR A 33 -16.16 -38.77 0.12
C THR A 33 -16.07 -37.25 0.04
N THR A 34 -14.92 -36.73 -0.37
CA THR A 34 -14.82 -35.33 -0.79
C THR A 34 -15.64 -35.23 -2.06
N THR A 35 -16.87 -34.72 -1.98
CA THR A 35 -17.64 -34.34 -3.16
C THR A 35 -16.74 -33.42 -4.01
N PRO A 36 -16.48 -33.74 -5.29
CA PRO A 36 -15.76 -32.83 -6.17
C PRO A 36 -16.40 -31.44 -6.10
N PRO A 37 -15.62 -30.35 -6.02
CA PRO A 37 -16.20 -29.02 -5.95
C PRO A 37 -17.15 -28.84 -7.13
N THR A 38 -18.42 -28.60 -6.86
CA THR A 38 -19.48 -28.53 -7.87
C THR A 38 -19.48 -27.21 -8.65
N GLY A 39 -18.47 -26.36 -8.44
CA GLY A 39 -18.33 -25.05 -9.03
C GLY A 39 -16.91 -24.78 -9.50
N THR A 40 -16.78 -23.83 -10.42
CA THR A 40 -15.49 -23.36 -10.92
C THR A 40 -14.67 -22.77 -9.76
N THR A 41 -13.37 -23.09 -9.67
CA THR A 41 -12.46 -22.42 -8.73
C THR A 41 -12.31 -20.94 -9.08
N ALA A 42 -12.30 -20.06 -8.08
CA ALA A 42 -12.16 -18.63 -8.30
C ALA A 42 -10.79 -18.25 -8.89
N PRO A 43 -10.71 -17.19 -9.72
CA PRO A 43 -9.44 -16.68 -10.22
C PRO A 43 -8.62 -16.07 -9.08
N SER A 44 -7.30 -16.14 -9.19
CA SER A 44 -6.35 -15.45 -8.31
C SER A 44 -5.68 -14.32 -9.07
N ILE A 45 -5.62 -13.13 -8.47
CA ILE A 45 -4.88 -11.97 -9.01
C ILE A 45 -3.48 -12.00 -8.41
N THR A 46 -2.46 -12.21 -9.24
CA THR A 46 -1.07 -12.41 -8.79
C THR A 46 -0.25 -11.13 -8.87
N ILE A 47 -0.38 -10.37 -9.96
CA ILE A 47 0.35 -9.12 -10.17
C ILE A 47 -0.58 -8.11 -10.82
N VAL A 48 -0.63 -6.90 -10.27
CA VAL A 48 -1.32 -5.76 -10.89
C VAL A 48 -0.29 -4.66 -11.17
N ARG A 49 -0.35 -4.05 -12.36
CA ARG A 49 0.57 -2.97 -12.76
C ARG A 49 -0.15 -1.73 -13.25
N ASP A 50 0.34 -0.56 -12.85
CA ASP A 50 -0.09 0.74 -13.34
C ASP A 50 0.74 1.18 -14.58
N GLY A 51 0.07 1.27 -15.73
CA GLY A 51 0.59 1.86 -16.97
C GLY A 51 1.44 0.93 -17.81
N GLY A 52 0.90 -0.23 -18.16
CA GLY A 52 1.58 -1.17 -19.05
C GLY A 52 2.27 -2.33 -18.35
N TRP A 53 2.80 -3.24 -19.16
CA TRP A 53 3.54 -4.42 -18.71
C TRP A 53 4.81 -4.10 -17.91
N THR A 54 5.43 -2.95 -18.19
CA THR A 54 6.61 -2.44 -17.45
C THR A 54 6.23 -1.45 -16.35
N GLY A 55 4.92 -1.28 -16.09
CA GLY A 55 4.39 -0.37 -15.10
C GLY A 55 4.73 -0.75 -13.66
N LYS A 56 4.53 0.22 -12.75
CA LYS A 56 4.70 0.05 -11.31
C LYS A 56 3.78 -1.07 -10.82
N ILE A 57 4.30 -2.01 -10.04
CA ILE A 57 3.46 -3.01 -9.36
C ILE A 57 2.67 -2.31 -8.26
N ILE A 58 1.36 -2.52 -8.24
CA ILE A 58 0.44 -1.91 -7.26
C ILE A 58 -0.28 -2.99 -6.47
N GLN A 59 -0.64 -2.64 -5.24
CA GLN A 59 -1.45 -3.45 -4.33
C GLN A 59 -2.93 -3.07 -4.41
N ASN A 60 -3.78 -3.91 -3.81
CA ASN A 60 -5.21 -3.62 -3.69
C ASN A 60 -5.41 -2.34 -2.88
N GLY A 61 -6.08 -1.35 -3.48
CA GLY A 61 -6.34 -0.04 -2.86
C GLY A 61 -5.23 1.00 -3.09
N ASP A 62 -4.14 0.66 -3.79
CA ASP A 62 -3.16 1.68 -4.17
C ASP A 62 -3.78 2.67 -5.18
N PRO A 63 -3.47 3.97 -5.06
CA PRO A 63 -3.97 4.97 -5.98
C PRO A 63 -3.21 4.95 -7.32
N VAL A 64 -3.93 5.28 -8.40
CA VAL A 64 -3.39 5.40 -9.76
C VAL A 64 -3.90 6.68 -10.42
N ARG A 65 -3.13 7.20 -11.37
CA ARG A 65 -3.50 8.39 -12.14
C ARG A 65 -4.67 8.15 -13.08
N PHE A 66 -5.23 9.22 -13.62
CA PHE A 66 -6.19 9.18 -14.72
C PHE A 66 -5.63 8.55 -16.01
N ASN A 67 -6.53 7.93 -16.76
CA ASN A 67 -6.30 7.42 -18.12
C ASN A 67 -5.10 6.45 -18.21
N ARG A 68 -4.99 5.57 -17.23
CA ARG A 68 -3.93 4.57 -17.13
C ARG A 68 -4.51 3.19 -17.44
N ASP A 69 -3.78 2.43 -18.24
CA ASP A 69 -4.08 1.02 -18.43
C ASP A 69 -3.48 0.21 -17.27
N ILE A 70 -4.36 -0.43 -16.53
CA ILE A 70 -4.06 -1.25 -15.37
C ILE A 70 -4.07 -2.72 -15.81
N TYR A 71 -2.92 -3.38 -15.69
CA TYR A 71 -2.71 -4.76 -16.15
C TYR A 71 -2.85 -5.72 -14.98
N PHE A 72 -3.88 -6.54 -15.03
CA PHE A 72 -4.11 -7.63 -14.10
C PHE A 72 -3.56 -8.91 -14.71
N GLN A 73 -2.60 -9.51 -14.03
CA GLN A 73 -2.14 -10.87 -14.28
C GLN A 73 -2.70 -11.77 -13.18
N GLY A 74 -3.13 -12.95 -13.58
CA GLY A 74 -3.70 -13.90 -12.63
C GLY A 74 -3.71 -15.32 -13.15
N THR A 75 -4.21 -16.21 -12.29
CA THR A 75 -4.46 -17.60 -12.62
C THR A 75 -5.93 -17.94 -12.41
N ALA A 76 -6.46 -18.82 -13.25
CA ALA A 76 -7.82 -19.35 -13.18
C ALA A 76 -7.79 -20.81 -13.66
N PRO A 77 -8.88 -21.57 -13.52
CA PRO A 77 -8.97 -22.89 -14.15
C PRO A 77 -8.61 -22.84 -15.64
N SER A 78 -8.02 -23.90 -16.17
CA SER A 78 -7.56 -23.94 -17.56
C SER A 78 -8.71 -23.67 -18.55
N SER A 79 -8.44 -22.84 -19.56
CA SER A 79 -9.39 -22.49 -20.63
C SER A 79 -10.77 -22.05 -20.11
N SER A 80 -10.79 -21.32 -19.00
CA SER A 80 -12.01 -20.77 -18.39
C SER A 80 -12.28 -19.35 -18.89
N VAL A 81 -13.54 -18.92 -18.80
CA VAL A 81 -13.93 -17.52 -19.03
C VAL A 81 -13.86 -16.77 -17.70
N ILE A 82 -13.04 -15.73 -17.62
CA ILE A 82 -12.95 -14.82 -16.48
C ILE A 82 -13.91 -13.67 -16.74
N LYS A 83 -14.85 -13.45 -15.83
CA LYS A 83 -15.80 -12.33 -15.89
C LYS A 83 -15.38 -11.26 -14.88
N VAL A 84 -15.44 -10.00 -15.30
CA VAL A 84 -15.08 -8.85 -14.46
C VAL A 84 -16.33 -8.03 -14.21
N TYR A 85 -16.69 -7.89 -12.95
CA TYR A 85 -17.85 -7.12 -12.51
C TYR A 85 -17.41 -5.83 -11.83
N ARG A 86 -18.21 -4.78 -12.01
CA ARG A 86 -18.21 -3.55 -11.22
C ARG A 86 -19.59 -3.40 -10.59
N ASP A 87 -19.67 -3.31 -9.28
CA ASP A 87 -20.94 -3.17 -8.53
C ASP A 87 -22.01 -4.18 -8.99
N ASN A 88 -21.60 -5.46 -9.12
CA ASN A 88 -22.40 -6.59 -9.61
C ASN A 88 -22.82 -6.56 -11.09
N THR A 89 -22.46 -5.53 -11.85
CA THR A 89 -22.68 -5.46 -13.30
C THR A 89 -21.48 -6.02 -14.03
N LEU A 90 -21.70 -6.95 -14.97
CA LEU A 90 -20.63 -7.46 -15.83
C LEU A 90 -20.15 -6.31 -16.72
N VAL A 91 -18.89 -5.91 -16.57
CA VAL A 91 -18.30 -4.82 -17.35
C VAL A 91 -17.37 -5.32 -18.44
N ASP A 92 -16.75 -6.49 -18.25
CA ASP A 92 -15.86 -7.08 -19.24
C ASP A 92 -15.61 -8.57 -18.96
N GLN A 93 -14.93 -9.25 -19.89
CA GLN A 93 -14.48 -10.62 -19.72
C GLN A 93 -13.18 -10.90 -20.50
N THR A 94 -12.40 -11.85 -20.02
CA THR A 94 -11.23 -12.41 -20.71
C THR A 94 -11.22 -13.94 -20.56
N SER A 95 -10.24 -14.62 -21.14
CA SER A 95 -10.09 -16.08 -21.01
C SER A 95 -8.74 -16.43 -20.42
N SER A 96 -8.69 -17.50 -19.63
CA SER A 96 -7.41 -18.10 -19.25
C SER A 96 -6.87 -18.96 -20.38
N SER A 97 -5.55 -19.04 -20.45
CA SER A 97 -4.82 -19.95 -21.30
C SER A 97 -5.09 -21.41 -20.90
N PRO A 98 -4.65 -22.39 -21.71
CA PRO A 98 -4.66 -23.80 -21.32
C PRO A 98 -3.84 -24.11 -20.05
N SER A 99 -2.83 -23.30 -19.72
CA SER A 99 -2.07 -23.39 -18.47
C SER A 99 -2.75 -22.69 -17.29
N GLY A 100 -3.87 -22.00 -17.52
CA GLY A 100 -4.63 -21.30 -16.49
C GLY A 100 -4.19 -19.85 -16.26
N GLU A 101 -3.26 -19.30 -17.04
CA GLU A 101 -2.83 -17.91 -16.91
C GLU A 101 -3.78 -16.96 -17.65
N PHE A 102 -4.04 -15.78 -17.12
CA PHE A 102 -4.80 -14.75 -17.83
C PHE A 102 -4.20 -13.36 -17.65
N ILE A 103 -4.48 -12.51 -18.64
CA ILE A 103 -4.22 -11.08 -18.60
C ILE A 103 -5.55 -10.36 -18.85
N PHE A 104 -5.82 -9.35 -18.04
CA PHE A 104 -6.93 -8.42 -18.21
C PHE A 104 -6.40 -6.98 -18.13
N VAL A 105 -6.88 -6.10 -19.01
CA VAL A 105 -6.49 -4.70 -19.04
C VAL A 105 -7.71 -3.85 -18.75
N TRP A 106 -7.61 -2.95 -17.78
CA TRP A 106 -8.68 -2.03 -17.39
C TRP A 106 -8.17 -0.59 -17.40
N ASN A 107 -8.97 0.35 -17.90
CA ASN A 107 -8.58 1.76 -17.93
C ASN A 107 -9.11 2.53 -16.71
N SER A 108 -8.25 3.33 -16.06
CA SER A 108 -8.60 4.12 -14.87
C SER A 108 -9.52 5.32 -15.11
N MET A 109 -9.91 5.61 -16.36
CA MET A 109 -10.81 6.70 -16.72
C MET A 109 -10.27 8.08 -16.28
N ALA A 110 -11.06 9.14 -16.47
CA ALA A 110 -10.65 10.53 -16.27
C ALA A 110 -11.22 11.19 -15.01
N THR A 111 -11.81 10.42 -14.09
CA THR A 111 -12.51 10.95 -12.91
C THR A 111 -12.02 10.28 -11.64
N GLU A 112 -11.88 11.06 -10.57
CA GLU A 112 -11.58 10.53 -9.25
C GLU A 112 -12.71 9.64 -8.77
N ALA A 113 -12.37 8.41 -8.44
CA ALA A 113 -13.33 7.41 -7.99
C ALA A 113 -12.62 6.20 -7.41
N THR A 114 -13.29 5.49 -6.53
CA THR A 114 -12.90 4.14 -6.12
C THR A 114 -13.70 3.13 -6.93
N TYR A 115 -13.01 2.22 -7.61
CA TYR A 115 -13.62 1.13 -8.38
C TYR A 115 -13.35 -0.21 -7.71
N ASN A 116 -14.41 -0.89 -7.31
CA ASN A 116 -14.35 -2.25 -6.82
C ASN A 116 -14.59 -3.22 -7.99
N LEU A 117 -13.52 -3.87 -8.44
CA LEU A 117 -13.58 -4.91 -9.46
C LEU A 117 -13.73 -6.27 -8.79
N PHE A 118 -14.57 -7.13 -9.36
CA PHE A 118 -14.74 -8.51 -8.89
C PHE A 118 -14.52 -9.47 -10.06
N PHE A 119 -13.60 -10.40 -9.88
CA PHE A 119 -13.27 -11.42 -10.87
C PHE A 119 -13.92 -12.74 -10.49
N THR A 120 -14.59 -13.39 -11.44
CA THR A 120 -15.07 -14.77 -11.31
C THR A 120 -14.59 -15.58 -12.51
N ALA A 121 -14.70 -16.90 -12.45
CA ALA A 121 -14.41 -17.81 -13.55
C ALA A 121 -15.59 -18.75 -13.82
N THR A 122 -15.77 -19.14 -15.08
CA THR A 122 -16.67 -20.21 -15.51
C THR A 122 -15.88 -21.21 -16.35
N GLN A 123 -15.83 -22.48 -15.94
CA GLN A 123 -15.12 -23.53 -16.67
C GLN A 123 -16.11 -24.56 -17.23
N GLY A 124 -16.21 -24.60 -18.56
CA GLY A 124 -17.12 -25.51 -19.24
C GLY A 124 -18.57 -25.29 -18.79
N SER A 125 -19.22 -26.36 -18.32
CA SER A 125 -20.60 -26.33 -17.80
C SER A 125 -20.69 -26.17 -16.28
N LEU A 126 -19.56 -25.98 -15.57
CA LEU A 126 -19.57 -25.77 -14.13
C LEU A 126 -20.18 -24.40 -13.78
N GLY A 127 -20.75 -24.30 -12.58
CA GLY A 127 -21.24 -23.04 -12.05
C GLY A 127 -20.12 -21.99 -11.94
N GLU A 128 -20.50 -20.72 -12.03
CA GLU A 128 -19.59 -19.59 -11.86
C GLU A 128 -18.97 -19.59 -10.44
N SER A 129 -17.70 -19.23 -10.35
CA SER A 129 -16.96 -19.21 -9.10
C SER A 129 -17.42 -18.12 -8.12
N THR A 130 -16.92 -18.17 -6.89
CA THR A 130 -16.94 -17.01 -5.98
C THR A 130 -16.13 -15.84 -6.58
N LYS A 131 -16.41 -14.62 -6.08
CA LYS A 131 -15.75 -13.38 -6.50
C LYS A 131 -14.40 -13.19 -5.82
N THR A 132 -13.40 -12.81 -6.60
CA THR A 132 -12.09 -12.31 -6.13
C THR A 132 -12.07 -10.79 -6.29
N PRO A 133 -12.04 -10.00 -5.19
CA PRO A 133 -12.11 -8.55 -5.26
C PRO A 133 -10.74 -7.91 -5.52
N PHE A 134 -10.74 -6.78 -6.23
CA PHE A 134 -9.61 -5.85 -6.30
C PHE A 134 -10.11 -4.41 -6.40
N THR A 135 -9.60 -3.54 -5.53
CA THR A 135 -9.96 -2.12 -5.48
C THR A 135 -8.91 -1.29 -6.19
N ILE A 136 -9.36 -0.40 -7.07
CA ILE A 136 -8.53 0.65 -7.66
C ILE A 136 -9.03 2.00 -7.16
N ILE A 137 -8.14 2.80 -6.61
CA ILE A 137 -8.40 4.21 -6.29
C ILE A 137 -7.86 5.04 -7.43
N VAL A 138 -8.71 5.78 -8.12
CA VAL A 138 -8.29 6.69 -9.17
C VAL A 138 -8.19 8.07 -8.58
N ASP A 139 -6.99 8.64 -8.66
CA ASP A 139 -6.59 9.91 -8.09
C ASP A 139 -5.76 10.67 -9.11
N GLY A 140 -6.26 11.82 -9.53
CA GLY A 140 -5.56 12.71 -10.46
C GLY A 140 -5.37 14.11 -9.92
N THR A 141 -5.67 14.32 -8.64
CA THR A 141 -5.33 15.58 -7.97
C THR A 141 -3.82 15.65 -7.87
N LYS A 142 -3.27 16.82 -8.20
CA LYS A 142 -1.83 17.06 -8.07
C LYS A 142 -1.56 17.60 -6.68
N PRO A 143 -0.43 17.27 -6.05
CA PRO A 143 -0.10 17.86 -4.77
C PRO A 143 0.23 19.35 -4.94
N TYR A 144 -0.21 20.17 -3.99
CA TYR A 144 0.02 21.61 -3.91
C TYR A 144 0.10 22.09 -2.46
N LEU A 145 0.58 23.31 -2.22
CA LEU A 145 0.59 23.91 -0.88
C LEU A 145 -0.84 24.32 -0.49
N GLN A 146 -1.41 23.66 0.51
CA GLN A 146 -2.80 23.84 0.91
C GLN A 146 -2.98 24.87 2.01
N SER A 147 -2.07 24.91 2.97
CA SER A 147 -2.13 25.84 4.09
C SER A 147 -0.75 26.05 4.72
N LEU A 148 -0.63 27.11 5.51
CA LEU A 148 0.50 27.31 6.40
C LEU A 148 0.01 27.66 7.80
N SER A 149 0.81 27.34 8.81
CA SER A 149 0.61 27.79 10.18
C SER A 149 1.91 28.31 10.77
N ALA A 150 1.82 29.44 11.44
CA ALA A 150 2.92 30.08 12.13
C ALA A 150 2.41 30.81 13.38
N LYS A 151 3.27 30.93 14.38
CA LYS A 151 2.97 31.60 15.65
C LYS A 151 4.02 32.66 15.91
N ALA A 152 3.62 33.73 16.56
CA ALA A 152 4.55 34.77 16.96
C ALA A 152 5.51 34.27 18.04
N ASP A 153 6.73 34.79 17.99
CA ASP A 153 7.83 34.43 18.86
C ASP A 153 8.72 35.66 19.12
N PRO A 154 9.37 35.73 20.30
CA PRO A 154 10.28 36.83 20.60
C PRO A 154 11.62 36.61 19.90
N ILE A 155 12.25 37.74 19.52
CA ILE A 155 13.65 37.78 19.10
C ILE A 155 14.52 37.17 20.21
N LEU A 156 15.50 36.34 19.83
CA LEU A 156 16.39 35.58 20.74
C LEU A 156 15.66 34.55 21.62
N GLY A 157 14.43 34.16 21.24
CA GLY A 157 13.72 33.01 21.81
C GLY A 157 14.17 31.68 21.18
N ASP A 158 13.29 30.68 21.25
CA ASP A 158 13.46 29.47 20.44
C ASP A 158 13.42 29.82 18.95
N ALA A 159 14.07 29.01 18.11
CA ALA A 159 14.05 29.24 16.67
C ALA A 159 12.60 29.29 16.15
N PRO A 160 12.19 30.34 15.41
CA PRO A 160 10.85 30.40 14.86
C PRO A 160 10.61 29.24 13.91
N THR A 161 9.37 28.77 13.85
CA THR A 161 8.96 27.69 12.95
C THR A 161 7.72 28.06 12.14
N ILE A 162 7.72 27.66 10.87
CA ILE A 162 6.55 27.72 9.99
C ILE A 162 6.26 26.29 9.52
N THR A 163 5.03 25.83 9.69
CA THR A 163 4.58 24.56 9.11
C THR A 163 3.80 24.83 7.84
N VAL A 164 4.18 24.18 6.75
CA VAL A 164 3.47 24.23 5.47
C VAL A 164 2.87 22.86 5.19
N ASN A 165 1.57 22.82 4.92
CA ASN A 165 0.83 21.58 4.64
C ASN A 165 0.55 21.47 3.14
N PHE A 166 0.73 20.28 2.61
CA PHE A 166 0.24 19.88 1.30
C PHE A 166 -1.24 19.45 1.41
N ASN A 167 -1.98 19.49 0.30
CA ASN A 167 -3.36 18.98 0.24
C ASN A 167 -3.45 17.47 0.51
N GLU A 168 -2.36 16.75 0.28
CA GLU A 168 -2.28 15.30 0.40
C GLU A 168 -0.85 14.85 0.73
N GLU A 169 -0.70 13.55 0.98
CA GLU A 169 0.62 12.95 1.21
C GLU A 169 1.47 13.00 -0.05
N ILE A 170 2.70 13.48 0.07
CA ILE A 170 3.67 13.54 -1.01
C ILE A 170 4.73 12.44 -0.92
N VAL A 171 5.19 12.01 -2.09
CA VAL A 171 6.35 11.16 -2.31
C VAL A 171 7.44 12.03 -2.93
N VAL A 172 8.62 12.02 -2.33
CA VAL A 172 9.76 12.84 -2.78
C VAL A 172 10.89 11.91 -3.21
N THR A 173 11.35 12.04 -4.44
CA THR A 173 12.43 11.21 -4.98
C THR A 173 13.80 11.66 -4.47
N ASP A 174 14.08 12.96 -4.53
CA ASP A 174 15.31 13.55 -4.01
C ASP A 174 15.02 14.41 -2.78
N MET A 175 15.07 13.75 -1.62
CA MET A 175 14.84 14.40 -0.33
C MET A 175 15.93 15.41 0.03
N ASN A 176 17.16 15.27 -0.49
CA ASN A 176 18.25 16.20 -0.20
C ASN A 176 18.00 17.55 -0.86
N THR A 177 17.57 17.54 -2.12
CA THR A 177 17.19 18.77 -2.82
C THR A 177 15.91 19.37 -2.23
N PHE A 178 14.91 18.54 -1.90
CA PHE A 178 13.66 19.01 -1.28
C PHE A 178 13.85 19.70 0.07
N THR A 179 14.77 19.19 0.89
CA THR A 179 15.08 19.76 2.21
C THR A 179 16.12 20.88 2.16
N PHE A 180 16.53 21.32 0.97
CA PHE A 180 17.49 22.40 0.84
C PHE A 180 16.82 23.75 1.16
N PRO A 181 17.31 24.55 2.13
CA PRO A 181 16.59 25.74 2.58
C PRO A 181 16.29 26.76 1.48
N THR A 182 17.14 26.86 0.45
CA THR A 182 16.96 27.82 -0.64
C THR A 182 15.77 27.52 -1.55
N VAL A 183 15.21 26.29 -1.52
CA VAL A 183 13.97 25.99 -2.26
C VAL A 183 12.72 26.39 -1.47
N TRP A 184 12.87 26.91 -0.24
CA TRP A 184 11.79 27.38 0.62
C TRP A 184 11.97 28.85 0.95
N GLY A 185 11.42 29.69 0.06
CA GLY A 185 11.47 31.15 0.19
C GLY A 185 10.42 31.68 1.16
N PHE A 186 10.75 32.78 1.83
CA PHE A 186 9.86 33.49 2.74
C PHE A 186 9.74 34.96 2.32
N SER A 187 8.55 35.53 2.53
CA SER A 187 8.34 36.98 2.52
C SER A 187 7.20 37.35 3.46
N SER A 188 7.17 38.61 3.90
CA SER A 188 6.17 39.12 4.82
C SER A 188 5.65 40.49 4.37
N ILE A 189 4.39 40.75 4.69
CA ILE A 189 3.80 42.09 4.78
C ILE A 189 3.63 42.35 6.27
N GLY A 190 4.61 43.03 6.86
CA GLY A 190 4.70 43.24 8.29
C GLY A 190 6.14 43.37 8.76
N ALA A 191 6.36 43.14 10.05
CA ALA A 191 7.67 43.23 10.70
C ALA A 191 8.39 41.87 10.84
N SER A 192 7.71 40.76 10.55
CA SER A 192 8.24 39.40 10.65
C SER A 192 9.47 39.21 9.75
N ILE A 193 10.53 38.66 10.32
CA ILE A 193 11.78 38.32 9.63
C ILE A 193 12.01 36.82 9.80
N PHE A 194 12.19 36.10 8.68
CA PHE A 194 12.40 34.67 8.71
C PHE A 194 13.28 34.23 7.54
N ASN A 195 14.33 33.47 7.84
CA ASN A 195 15.25 32.87 6.89
C ASN A 195 15.28 31.37 7.16
N THR A 196 14.77 30.56 6.23
CA THR A 196 14.81 29.10 6.37
C THR A 196 16.26 28.63 6.53
N THR A 197 16.56 27.99 7.66
CA THR A 197 17.86 27.37 7.95
C THR A 197 17.78 25.85 7.94
N GLN A 198 16.60 25.30 8.24
CA GLN A 198 16.33 23.87 8.22
C GLN A 198 14.94 23.60 7.65
N VAL A 199 14.81 22.48 6.95
CA VAL A 199 13.58 21.97 6.38
C VAL A 199 13.43 20.52 6.80
N VAL A 200 12.31 20.17 7.43
CA VAL A 200 12.04 18.81 7.91
C VAL A 200 10.68 18.34 7.40
N MET A 201 10.66 17.24 6.65
CA MET A 201 9.42 16.54 6.33
C MET A 201 8.83 15.95 7.61
N ASN A 202 7.60 16.30 7.93
CA ASN A 202 6.91 15.79 9.11
C ASN A 202 6.40 14.36 8.88
N ALA A 203 6.11 13.66 9.98
CA ALA A 203 5.51 12.33 9.92
C ALA A 203 4.20 12.35 9.10
N GLY A 204 4.02 11.33 8.25
CA GLY A 204 2.88 11.24 7.34
C GLY A 204 3.07 11.99 6.02
N ASN A 205 4.24 12.60 5.77
CA ASN A 205 4.64 13.22 4.50
C ASN A 205 3.62 14.20 3.89
N GLN A 206 2.80 14.84 4.71
CA GLN A 206 1.78 15.81 4.27
C GLN A 206 2.14 17.24 4.70
N SER A 207 3.22 17.43 5.45
CA SER A 207 3.66 18.76 5.83
C SER A 207 5.16 18.82 6.03
N VAL A 208 5.67 20.04 5.94
CA VAL A 208 7.07 20.36 6.19
C VAL A 208 7.15 21.43 7.27
N THR A 209 8.13 21.30 8.15
CA THR A 209 8.49 22.32 9.13
C THR A 209 9.73 23.05 8.64
N LEU A 210 9.60 24.37 8.50
CA LEU A 210 10.69 25.29 8.22
C LEU A 210 11.14 25.90 9.54
N THR A 211 12.44 25.88 9.80
CA THR A 211 13.03 26.48 11.02
C THR A 211 13.88 27.68 10.64
N GLY A 212 13.65 28.81 11.30
CA GLY A 212 14.42 30.05 11.11
C GLY A 212 15.71 30.08 11.92
N ASN A 213 16.39 31.22 11.90
CA ASN A 213 17.56 31.49 12.75
C ASN A 213 17.13 32.06 14.11
N TRP A 214 17.40 31.32 15.19
CA TRP A 214 17.08 31.73 16.57
C TRP A 214 17.70 33.06 17.01
N ILE A 215 18.75 33.55 16.34
CA ILE A 215 19.43 34.81 16.71
C ILE A 215 18.74 36.04 16.10
N SER A 216 18.29 35.93 14.85
CA SER A 216 17.90 37.09 14.03
C SER A 216 16.45 37.10 13.59
N ASP A 217 15.81 35.94 13.60
CA ASP A 217 14.48 35.78 13.03
C ASP A 217 13.42 35.83 14.15
N PHE A 218 12.24 36.29 13.78
CA PHE A 218 11.07 36.39 14.65
C PHE A 218 9.81 36.58 13.80
N LEU A 219 8.67 36.10 14.32
CA LEU A 219 7.36 36.30 13.72
C LEU A 219 6.48 37.17 14.60
N VAL A 220 5.68 38.05 13.98
CA VAL A 220 4.85 39.03 14.69
C VAL A 220 3.37 38.76 14.43
N THR A 221 2.59 38.66 15.49
CA THR A 221 1.15 38.38 15.41
C THR A 221 0.43 39.38 14.50
N GLY A 222 -0.40 38.87 13.60
CA GLY A 222 -1.18 39.68 12.66
C GLY A 222 -0.48 39.97 11.33
N ASP A 223 0.83 39.72 11.24
CA ASP A 223 1.54 39.85 9.96
C ASP A 223 1.04 38.82 8.95
N THR A 224 0.95 39.24 7.70
CA THR A 224 0.73 38.31 6.58
C THR A 224 2.07 37.81 6.09
N ILE A 225 2.25 36.50 6.06
CA ILE A 225 3.45 35.85 5.56
C ILE A 225 3.12 35.02 4.32
N MET A 226 4.12 34.85 3.46
CA MET A 226 4.08 33.98 2.30
C MET A 226 5.28 33.05 2.33
N VAL A 227 5.02 31.77 2.11
CA VAL A 227 6.05 30.77 1.81
C VAL A 227 5.94 30.37 0.36
N THR A 228 7.06 30.39 -0.36
CA THR A 228 7.18 29.93 -1.73
C THR A 228 8.06 28.69 -1.78
N PHE A 229 7.52 27.61 -2.32
CA PHE A 229 8.28 26.42 -2.68
C PHE A 229 8.79 26.54 -4.13
N LEU A 230 10.09 26.71 -4.29
CA LEU A 230 10.75 26.78 -5.60
C LEU A 230 10.93 25.36 -6.15
N TYR A 231 9.82 24.79 -6.65
CA TYR A 231 9.81 23.46 -7.22
C TYR A 231 10.74 23.35 -8.44
N VAL A 232 11.67 22.38 -8.38
CA VAL A 232 12.47 21.93 -9.52
C VAL A 232 12.09 20.49 -9.87
N PRO A 233 11.86 20.14 -11.16
CA PRO A 233 11.42 18.80 -11.55
C PRO A 233 12.33 17.66 -11.09
N ALA A 234 13.62 17.93 -10.94
CA ALA A 234 14.61 16.95 -10.45
C ALA A 234 14.31 16.44 -9.03
N MET A 235 13.56 17.17 -8.21
CA MET A 235 13.15 16.71 -6.88
C MET A 235 12.21 15.50 -6.94
N GLY A 236 11.45 15.35 -8.04
CA GLY A 236 10.50 14.27 -8.20
C GLY A 236 9.44 14.23 -7.09
N VAL A 237 8.86 15.39 -6.77
CA VAL A 237 7.72 15.48 -5.83
C VAL A 237 6.44 15.07 -6.55
N THR A 238 5.83 13.99 -6.09
CA THR A 238 4.53 13.49 -6.53
C THR A 238 3.62 13.22 -5.35
N ASP A 239 2.37 12.85 -5.58
CA ASP A 239 1.54 12.17 -4.58
C ASP A 239 1.80 10.64 -4.62
N LYS A 240 0.94 9.86 -3.95
CA LYS A 240 0.98 8.39 -3.99
C LYS A 240 0.55 7.79 -5.34
N ALA A 241 -0.33 8.45 -6.08
CA ALA A 241 -0.76 8.04 -7.41
C ALA A 241 0.32 8.26 -8.48
N GLY A 242 1.28 9.15 -8.21
CA GLY A 242 2.34 9.60 -9.12
C GLY A 242 1.99 10.88 -9.88
N ASN A 243 0.99 11.64 -9.46
CA ASN A 243 0.71 12.97 -10.02
C ASN A 243 1.83 13.93 -9.60
N PRO A 244 2.45 14.67 -10.53
CA PRO A 244 3.53 15.60 -10.19
C PRO A 244 2.98 16.82 -9.46
N PHE A 245 3.79 17.40 -8.58
CA PHE A 245 3.49 18.64 -7.88
C PHE A 245 2.99 19.75 -8.82
N ASN A 246 1.95 20.46 -8.40
CA ASN A 246 1.38 21.56 -9.14
C ASN A 246 2.24 22.83 -8.97
N ALA A 247 3.22 23.00 -9.85
CA ALA A 247 4.13 24.15 -9.83
C ALA A 247 3.45 25.52 -9.97
N ALA A 248 2.17 25.58 -10.40
CA ALA A 248 1.41 26.83 -10.44
C ALA A 248 0.85 27.24 -9.07
N LEU A 249 0.76 26.30 -8.12
CA LEU A 249 0.30 26.51 -6.74
C LEU A 249 1.45 26.26 -5.77
N ASN A 250 2.59 26.89 -6.07
CA ASN A 250 3.84 26.70 -5.36
C ASN A 250 4.11 27.74 -4.27
N PHE A 251 3.13 28.58 -3.94
CA PHE A 251 3.21 29.50 -2.81
C PHE A 251 1.92 29.44 -2.00
N ILE A 252 2.02 29.79 -0.73
CA ILE A 252 0.89 29.85 0.19
C ILE A 252 1.06 31.04 1.11
N THR A 253 -0.04 31.70 1.44
CA THR A 253 -0.07 32.82 2.40
C THR A 253 -0.80 32.42 3.68
N GLY A 254 -0.51 33.13 4.75
CA GLY A 254 -1.19 32.96 6.03
C GLY A 254 -0.90 34.12 6.97
N VAL A 255 -1.60 34.14 8.10
CA VAL A 255 -1.44 35.17 9.13
C VAL A 255 -0.74 34.55 10.33
N VAL A 256 0.26 35.24 10.87
CA VAL A 256 0.96 34.81 12.09
C VAL A 256 -0.01 34.89 13.27
N ALA A 257 -0.21 33.75 13.94
CA ALA A 257 -1.08 33.66 15.10
C ALA A 257 -0.42 34.24 16.36
N ALA A 258 -1.22 34.42 17.42
CA ALA A 258 -0.69 34.64 18.76
C ALA A 258 0.14 33.41 19.22
N PRO A 259 1.07 33.58 20.19
CA PRO A 259 1.90 32.49 20.73
C PRO A 259 1.11 31.24 21.16
#